data_AF-A0A7C6MZ28-F1
#
_entry.id   AF-A0A7C6MZ28-F1
#
_cell.length_a   1.000
_cell.length_b   1.000
_cell.length_c   1.000
_cell.angle_alpha   90.00
_cell.angle_beta   90.00
_cell.angle_gamma   90.00
#
_symmetry.space_group_name_H-M   'P 1'
#
loop_
_entity.id
_entity.type
_entity.pdbx_description
1 polymer ?
#
loop_
_entity_poly.entity_id
_entity_poly.type
_entity_poly.pdbx_seq_one_letter_code
_entity_poly.pdbx_strand_id
1 'polypeptide(L)' 'MVNDLKIGYYAMSTAGHDAGRWYIILGIDNGYGLLCDGKIRTLDRPKRKKLKHMQICKKLDP' A
#
# COMPACT_ATOMS: atom_id res chain seq x y z
N MET A 1 -10.79 -10.50 -7.98
CA MET A 1 -10.02 -9.23 -7.88
C MET A 1 -9.85 -8.71 -6.43
N VAL A 2 -10.20 -9.48 -5.38
CA VAL A 2 -9.88 -9.13 -3.97
C VAL A 2 -8.78 -10.04 -3.39
N ASN A 3 -8.62 -11.26 -3.93
CA ASN A 3 -7.70 -12.28 -3.40
C ASN A 3 -6.19 -11.94 -3.53
N ASP A 4 -5.83 -10.90 -4.28
CA ASP A 4 -4.42 -10.53 -4.51
C ASP A 4 -3.90 -9.45 -3.57
N LEU A 5 -4.79 -8.88 -2.75
CA LEU A 5 -4.46 -7.80 -1.82
C LEU A 5 -4.22 -8.43 -0.44
N LYS A 6 -2.94 -8.60 -0.08
CA LYS A 6 -2.52 -9.23 1.17
C LYS A 6 -1.62 -8.29 1.98
N ILE A 7 -1.75 -8.32 3.30
CA ILE A 7 -0.81 -7.66 4.21
C ILE A 7 0.59 -8.22 3.99
N GLY A 8 1.60 -7.35 4.03
CA GLY A 8 3.01 -7.70 3.75
C GLY A 8 3.39 -7.66 2.27
N TYR A 9 2.42 -7.47 1.35
CA TYR A 9 2.74 -7.29 -0.06
C TYR A 9 3.24 -5.90 -0.37
N TYR A 10 4.11 -5.81 -1.36
CA TYR A 10 4.50 -4.54 -1.96
C TYR A 10 3.33 -3.92 -2.74
N ALA A 11 3.19 -2.61 -2.65
CA ALA A 11 2.24 -1.82 -3.42
C ALA A 11 2.86 -0.49 -3.85
N MET A 12 2.59 -0.09 -5.09
CA MET A 12 2.99 1.20 -5.62
C MET A 12 1.79 2.14 -5.66
N SER A 13 1.98 3.39 -5.26
CA SER A 13 0.97 4.44 -5.45
C SER A 13 1.00 4.90 -6.90
N THR A 14 -0.14 4.83 -7.62
CA THR A 14 -0.18 5.18 -9.06
C THR A 14 -0.63 6.61 -9.34
N ALA A 15 -1.06 7.37 -8.32
CA ALA A 15 -1.58 8.73 -8.49
C ALA A 15 -1.29 9.64 -7.28
N GLY A 16 -1.41 10.95 -7.46
CA GLY A 16 -1.25 11.97 -6.40
C GLY A 16 0.21 12.23 -6.01
N HIS A 17 0.43 12.96 -4.91
CA HIS A 17 1.75 13.44 -4.49
C HIS A 17 2.84 12.34 -4.40
N ASP A 18 2.46 11.14 -3.97
CA ASP A 18 3.38 10.01 -3.81
C ASP A 18 3.35 9.03 -5.00
N ALA A 19 2.92 9.46 -6.19
CA ALA A 19 2.91 8.60 -7.37
C ALA A 19 4.32 8.02 -7.66
N GLY A 20 4.37 6.74 -8.00
CA GLY A 20 5.62 5.99 -8.25
C GLY A 20 6.33 5.48 -6.99
N ARG A 21 5.91 5.88 -5.78
CA ARG A 21 6.52 5.37 -4.54
C ARG A 21 5.97 3.99 -4.16
N TRP A 22 6.87 3.17 -3.65
CA TRP A 22 6.61 1.82 -3.15
C TRP A 22 6.37 1.82 -1.64
N TYR A 23 5.49 0.92 -1.22
CA TYR A 23 5.06 0.72 0.15
C TYR A 23 4.79 -0.75 0.43
N ILE A 24 4.70 -1.10 1.71
CA ILE A 24 4.12 -2.35 2.19
C ILE A 24 2.68 -2.13 2.61
N ILE A 25 1.79 -3.05 2.24
CA ILE A 25 0.40 -3.08 2.69
C ILE A 25 0.37 -3.55 4.15
N LEU A 26 -0.10 -2.68 5.04
CA LEU A 26 -0.30 -3.00 6.46
C LEU A 26 -1.71 -3.49 6.77
N GLY A 27 -2.68 -3.10 5.95
CA GLY A 27 -4.09 -3.39 6.20
C GLY A 27 -4.96 -2.88 5.07
N ILE A 28 -6.19 -3.37 5.04
CA ILE A 28 -7.18 -3.08 4.02
C ILE A 28 -8.50 -2.85 4.74
N ASP A 29 -9.14 -1.71 4.49
CA ASP A 29 -10.44 -1.39 5.07
C ASP A 29 -11.27 -0.56 4.08
N ASN A 30 -12.53 -0.94 3.89
CA ASN A 30 -13.55 -0.17 3.16
C ASN A 30 -13.07 0.46 1.83
N GLY A 31 -12.32 -0.31 1.01
CA GLY A 31 -11.81 0.17 -0.28
C GLY A 31 -10.56 1.05 -0.20
N TYR A 32 -9.89 1.06 0.95
CA TYR A 32 -8.60 1.70 1.18
C TYR A 32 -7.56 0.67 1.62
N GLY A 33 -6.32 0.87 1.20
CA GLY A 33 -5.13 0.23 1.77
C GLY A 33 -4.40 1.20 2.71
N LEU A 34 -3.87 0.66 3.80
CA LEU A 34 -2.90 1.33 4.67
C LEU A 34 -1.49 0.94 4.22
N LEU A 35 -0.67 1.93 3.91
CA LEU A 35 0.64 1.77 3.27
C LEU A 35 1.75 2.37 4.11
N CYS A 36 2.88 1.67 4.22
CA CYS A 36 4.06 2.11 4.98
C CYS A 36 5.35 1.88 4.19
N ASP A 37 6.29 2.83 4.28
CA ASP A 37 7.64 2.74 3.69
C ASP A 37 8.75 2.81 4.75
N GLY A 38 8.38 2.97 6.03
CA GLY A 38 9.30 3.06 7.16
C GLY A 38 10.12 4.35 7.25
N LYS A 39 10.02 5.25 6.25
CA LYS A 39 10.79 6.50 6.18
C LYS A 39 9.90 7.71 6.38
N ILE A 40 8.95 7.91 5.47
CA ILE A 40 8.05 9.08 5.45
C ILE A 40 6.68 8.67 5.99
N ARG A 41 6.30 7.41 5.77
CA ARG A 41 5.07 6.77 6.24
C ARG A 41 5.46 5.58 7.08
N THR A 42 5.39 5.76 8.40
CA THR A 42 5.70 4.75 9.42
C THR A 42 4.46 3.95 9.80
N LEU A 43 4.64 2.92 10.65
CA LEU A 43 3.53 2.13 11.20
C LEU A 43 2.52 2.99 11.99
N ASP A 44 3.01 4.00 12.72
CA ASP A 44 2.15 4.91 13.50
C ASP A 44 1.43 5.95 12.62
N ARG A 45 2.00 6.26 11.45
CA ARG A 45 1.43 7.25 10.53
C ARG A 45 1.35 6.72 9.09
N PRO A 46 0.58 5.64 8.88
CA PRO A 46 0.50 4.99 7.59
C PRO A 46 -0.25 5.88 6.59
N LYS A 47 0.04 5.67 5.31
CA LYS A 47 -0.65 6.33 4.21
C LYS A 47 -1.94 5.58 3.89
N ARG A 48 -3.08 6.25 4.07
CA ARG A 48 -4.36 5.77 3.56
C ARG A 48 -4.47 6.05 2.05
N LYS A 49 -4.73 5.01 1.25
CA LYS A 49 -4.82 5.11 -0.21
C LYS A 49 -6.01 4.32 -0.76
N LYS A 50 -6.77 4.90 -1.69
CA LYS A 50 -7.85 4.17 -2.37
C LYS A 50 -7.25 3.03 -3.22
N LEU A 51 -7.86 1.84 -3.16
CA LEU A 51 -7.35 0.65 -3.87
C LEU A 51 -7.24 0.87 -5.39
N LYS A 52 -8.13 1.67 -5.99
CA LYS A 52 -8.06 2.03 -7.43
C LYS A 52 -6.81 2.82 -7.85
N HIS A 53 -6.06 3.34 -6.89
CA HIS A 53 -4.81 4.09 -7.12
C HIS A 53 -3.60 3.36 -6.52
N MET A 54 -3.73 2.05 -6.31
CA MET A 54 -2.68 1.16 -5.88
C MET A 54 -2.43 0.13 -6.97
N GLN A 55 -1.16 -0.10 -7.28
CA GLN A 55 -0.74 -1.24 -8.05
C GLN A 55 -0.09 -2.23 -7.09
N ILE A 56 -0.68 -3.42 -6.97
CA ILE A 56 -0.24 -4.44 -6.04
C ILE A 56 0.83 -5.30 -6.71
N CYS A 57 1.91 -5.59 -6.00
CA CYS A 57 2.93 -6.54 -6.39
C CYS A 57 2.86 -7.74 -5.44
N LYS A 58 2.66 -8.96 -5.97
CA LYS A 58 2.53 -10.20 -5.16
C LYS A 58 3.87 -10.70 -4.61
N LYS A 59 4.78 -9.78 -4.33
CA LYS A 59 6.03 -10.04 -3.62
C LYS A 59 5.80 -9.69 -2.15
N LEU A 60 6.13 -10.62 -1.27
CA LEU A 60 6.19 -10.36 0.17
C LEU A 60 7.49 -9.66 0.50
N ASP A 61 7.41 -8.75 1.47
CA ASP A 61 8.59 -8.40 2.26
C ASP A 61 8.87 -9.56 3.23
N PRO A 62 10.07 -10.18 3.20
CA PRO A 62 10.40 -11.35 3.99
C PRO A 62 10.54 -11.07 5.49
#